data_AF-A0A2W5FMR6-F1
#
_entry.id   AF-A0A2W5FMR6-F1
#
_cell.length_a   1.000
_cell.length_b   1.000
_cell.length_c   1.000
_cell.angle_alpha   90.00
_cell.angle_beta   90.00
_cell.angle_gamma   90.00
#
_symmetry.space_group_name_H-M   'P 1'
#
loop_
_entity.id
_entity.type
_entity.pdbx_description
1 polymer ?
#
loop_
_entity_poly.entity_id
_entity_poly.type
_entity_poly.pdbx_seq_one_letter_code
_entity_poly.pdbx_strand_id
1 'polypeptide(L)'
;MILHIRYFPLLISIFLLSACASDIQEDGPAVKTAKACQRAKESNPDIIKGFKITACTNTGVWMVDEYDDGGQLVKRFDFLNQEYAGPESQGIFMPVGLLGGDAPQKLQTIRQALNDKLLHPPET
;
A
#
# COMPACT_ATOMS: atom_id res chain seq x y z
N MET A 1 39.86 -64.18 -22.19
CA MET A 1 38.46 -63.78 -22.37
C MET A 1 38.24 -62.52 -21.54
N ILE A 2 37.82 -61.44 -22.22
CA ILE A 2 37.18 -60.22 -21.70
C ILE A 2 38.07 -59.16 -21.00
N LEU A 3 38.32 -58.15 -21.82
CA LEU A 3 38.68 -56.75 -21.59
C LEU A 3 37.59 -56.02 -20.79
N HIS A 4 37.94 -55.18 -19.81
CA HIS A 4 37.12 -54.02 -19.45
C HIS A 4 37.98 -52.81 -19.05
N ILE A 5 38.22 -51.97 -20.05
CA ILE A 5 38.50 -50.54 -19.93
C ILE A 5 37.24 -49.86 -19.39
N ARG A 6 37.34 -49.00 -18.38
CA ARG A 6 36.52 -47.77 -18.27
C ARG A 6 37.30 -46.63 -17.61
N TYR A 7 37.70 -45.70 -18.47
CA TYR A 7 37.79 -44.27 -18.21
C TYR A 7 36.53 -43.79 -17.46
N PHE A 8 36.66 -42.92 -16.46
CA PHE A 8 35.96 -41.63 -16.56
C PHE A 8 36.56 -40.56 -15.63
N PRO A 9 36.72 -39.32 -16.10
CA PRO A 9 37.57 -38.31 -15.50
C PRO A 9 36.78 -37.30 -14.65
N LEU A 10 37.47 -36.66 -13.71
CA LEU A 10 37.51 -35.20 -13.57
C LEU A 10 36.15 -34.46 -13.59
N LEU A 11 35.32 -34.66 -12.56
CA LEU A 11 34.24 -33.72 -12.23
C LEU A 11 34.83 -32.59 -11.39
N ILE A 12 35.50 -31.65 -12.06
CA ILE A 12 35.82 -30.33 -11.52
C ILE A 12 34.50 -29.68 -11.17
N SER A 13 34.30 -29.50 -9.86
CA SER A 13 33.20 -28.73 -9.28
C SER A 13 33.35 -27.26 -9.70
N ILE A 14 32.81 -26.94 -10.87
CA ILE A 14 32.54 -25.57 -11.26
C ILE A 14 31.22 -25.18 -10.57
N PHE A 15 31.33 -24.88 -9.26
CA PHE A 15 30.37 -24.01 -8.59
C PHE A 15 30.58 -22.62 -9.18
N LEU A 16 29.98 -22.37 -10.35
CA LEU A 16 29.77 -21.03 -10.86
C LEU A 16 28.88 -20.33 -9.84
N LEU A 17 29.55 -19.56 -9.00
CA LEU A 17 29.02 -18.53 -8.14
C LEU A 17 27.90 -17.81 -8.89
N SER A 18 26.65 -18.14 -8.56
CA SER A 18 25.50 -17.31 -8.87
C SER A 18 25.64 -16.03 -8.04
N ALA A 19 26.48 -15.12 -8.51
CA ALA A 19 26.39 -13.73 -8.13
C ALA A 19 25.09 -13.20 -8.74
N CYS A 20 23.98 -13.38 -8.02
CA CYS A 20 22.81 -12.54 -8.21
C CYS A 20 23.24 -11.12 -7.83
N ALA A 21 23.72 -10.37 -8.83
CA ALA A 21 23.76 -8.93 -8.77
C ALA A 21 22.31 -8.45 -8.69
N SER A 22 21.76 -8.44 -7.48
CA SER A 22 20.56 -7.67 -7.20
C SER A 22 21.00 -6.21 -7.20
N ASP A 23 20.91 -5.57 -8.36
CA ASP A 23 20.93 -4.11 -8.45
C ASP A 23 19.85 -3.60 -7.49
N ILE A 24 20.28 -3.03 -6.36
CA ILE A 24 19.38 -2.37 -5.41
C ILE A 24 19.01 -1.04 -6.07
N GLN A 25 18.04 -1.09 -6.97
CA GLN A 25 17.46 0.11 -7.54
C GLN A 25 16.68 0.83 -6.42
N GLU A 26 17.08 2.06 -6.09
CA GLU A 26 16.34 2.85 -5.12
C GLU A 26 14.90 3.02 -5.57
N ASP A 27 13.97 2.83 -4.63
CA ASP A 27 12.55 2.99 -4.90
C ASP A 27 12.24 4.44 -5.32
N GLY A 28 11.57 4.61 -6.46
CA GLY A 28 11.01 5.89 -6.85
C GLY A 28 9.93 6.38 -5.85
N PRO A 29 9.57 7.67 -5.85
CA PRO A 29 8.63 8.24 -4.88
C PRO A 29 7.29 7.49 -4.80
N ALA A 30 6.70 7.12 -5.95
CA ALA A 30 5.44 6.37 -5.98
C ALA A 30 5.55 4.99 -5.29
N VAL A 31 6.67 4.29 -5.51
CA VAL A 31 6.93 2.98 -4.90
C VAL A 31 7.13 3.13 -3.39
N LYS A 32 7.82 4.19 -2.94
CA LYS A 32 7.96 4.52 -1.51
C LYS A 32 6.60 4.75 -0.86
N THR A 33 5.73 5.57 -1.46
CA THR A 33 4.37 5.81 -0.96
C THR A 33 3.52 4.54 -0.93
N ALA A 34 3.59 3.72 -1.99
CA ALA A 34 2.87 2.45 -2.04
C ALA A 34 3.32 1.49 -0.94
N LYS A 35 4.63 1.32 -0.74
CA LYS A 35 5.20 0.49 0.33
C LYS A 35 4.81 1.02 1.72
N ALA A 36 4.85 2.33 1.94
CA ALA A 36 4.42 2.94 3.19
C ALA A 36 2.93 2.67 3.47
N CYS A 37 2.07 2.82 2.45
CA CYS A 37 0.65 2.50 2.55
C CYS A 37 0.41 1.03 2.91
N GLN A 38 1.09 0.10 2.24
CA GLN A 38 0.93 -1.33 2.55
C GLN A 38 1.36 -1.66 3.98
N ARG A 39 2.51 -1.13 4.42
CA ARG A 39 2.97 -1.27 5.81
C ARG A 39 1.96 -0.73 6.80
N ALA A 40 1.41 0.45 6.55
CA ALA A 40 0.37 1.06 7.37
C ALA A 40 -0.90 0.22 7.47
N LYS A 41 -1.36 -0.31 6.35
CA LYS A 41 -2.53 -1.18 6.31
C LYS A 41 -2.30 -2.47 7.13
N GLU A 42 -1.11 -3.04 7.06
CA GLU A 42 -0.75 -4.31 7.73
C GLU A 42 -0.48 -4.14 9.24
N SER A 43 0.23 -3.07 9.60
CA SER A 43 0.61 -2.80 11.00
C SER A 43 -0.49 -2.13 11.82
N ASN A 44 -1.61 -1.75 11.18
CA ASN A 44 -2.73 -1.02 11.77
C ASN A 44 -2.30 0.13 12.70
N PRO A 45 -1.32 1.00 12.33
CA PRO A 45 -1.06 2.18 13.12
C PRO A 45 -2.24 3.14 12.88
N ASP A 46 -2.72 3.76 13.95
CA ASP A 46 -3.57 4.95 13.87
C ASP A 46 -2.74 6.13 13.31
N ILE A 47 -2.23 6.00 12.07
CA ILE A 47 -1.40 7.01 11.38
C ILE A 47 -2.08 8.36 11.41
N ILE A 48 -3.40 8.33 11.33
CA ILE A 48 -4.27 9.41 11.74
C ILE A 48 -5.32 8.80 12.67
N LYS A 49 -5.43 9.34 13.89
CA LYS A 49 -6.44 8.91 14.87
C LYS A 49 -7.82 8.90 14.20
N GLY A 50 -8.53 7.78 14.33
CA GLY A 50 -9.86 7.60 13.76
C GLY A 50 -9.88 7.21 12.29
N PHE A 51 -8.73 7.03 11.60
CA PHE A 51 -8.71 6.56 10.22
C PHE A 51 -7.97 5.23 10.06
N LYS A 52 -8.58 4.29 9.36
CA LYS A 52 -7.99 3.00 9.01
C LYS A 52 -7.93 2.82 7.50
N ILE A 53 -6.72 2.62 6.98
CA ILE A 53 -6.52 2.33 5.57
C ILE A 53 -7.04 0.91 5.29
N THR A 54 -7.91 0.77 4.30
CA THR A 54 -8.48 -0.53 3.87
C THR A 54 -7.92 -0.99 2.52
N ALA A 55 -7.54 -0.04 1.66
CA ALA A 55 -6.89 -0.36 0.39
C ALA A 55 -5.82 0.69 0.00
N CYS A 56 -4.83 0.23 -0.75
CA CYS A 56 -3.72 1.04 -1.27
C CYS A 56 -3.57 0.83 -2.78
N THR A 57 -3.15 1.87 -3.49
CA THR A 57 -2.70 1.80 -4.88
C THR A 57 -1.16 1.86 -4.97
N ASN A 58 -0.62 1.87 -6.19
CA ASN A 58 0.77 2.19 -6.49
C ASN A 58 1.15 3.66 -6.21
N THR A 59 0.20 4.50 -5.78
CA THR A 59 0.41 5.93 -5.50
C THR A 59 -0.03 6.34 -4.08
N GLY A 60 -0.36 5.37 -3.21
CA GLY A 60 -0.70 5.63 -1.80
C GLY A 60 -2.08 5.11 -1.42
N VAL A 61 -2.80 5.85 -0.57
CA VAL A 61 -4.12 5.44 -0.06
C VAL A 61 -5.16 5.43 -1.18
N TRP A 62 -5.91 4.32 -1.26
CA TRP A 62 -7.09 4.16 -2.11
C TRP A 62 -8.37 4.30 -1.29
N MET A 63 -8.52 3.45 -0.28
CA MET A 63 -9.71 3.42 0.56
C MET A 63 -9.34 3.58 2.02
N VAL A 64 -10.17 4.33 2.74
CA VAL A 64 -10.02 4.55 4.17
C VAL A 64 -11.38 4.55 4.86
N ASP A 65 -11.41 3.98 6.04
CA ASP A 65 -12.54 3.96 6.95
C ASP A 65 -12.28 4.99 8.06
N GLU A 66 -13.26 5.84 8.35
CA GLU A 66 -13.25 6.80 9.45
C GLU A 66 -14.13 6.27 10.58
N TYR A 67 -13.57 6.21 11.78
CA TYR A 67 -14.19 5.76 13.01
C TYR A 67 -14.33 6.91 13.99
N ASP A 68 -15.42 6.94 14.74
CA ASP A 68 -15.58 7.86 15.86
C ASP A 68 -14.73 7.43 17.08
N ASP A 69 -14.75 8.26 18.14
CA ASP A 69 -14.06 7.95 19.41
C ASP A 69 -14.62 6.68 20.10
N GLY A 70 -15.80 6.21 19.71
CA GLY A 70 -16.41 4.96 20.18
C GLY A 70 -16.03 3.74 19.33
N GLY A 71 -15.20 3.91 18.30
CA GLY A 71 -14.78 2.84 17.39
C GLY A 71 -15.88 2.39 16.42
N GLN A 72 -16.94 3.17 16.23
CA GLN A 72 -17.96 2.91 15.23
C GLN A 72 -17.55 3.49 13.88
N LEU A 73 -17.76 2.73 12.80
CA LEU A 73 -17.52 3.21 11.45
C LEU A 73 -18.52 4.31 11.11
N VAL A 74 -18.02 5.51 10.82
CA VAL A 74 -18.84 6.67 10.46
C VAL A 74 -18.84 6.88 8.96
N LYS A 75 -17.66 6.82 8.32
CA LYS A 75 -17.52 7.09 6.89
C LYS A 75 -16.54 6.12 6.24
N ARG A 76 -16.73 5.89 4.96
CA ARG A 76 -15.78 5.22 4.07
C ARG A 76 -15.55 6.09 2.85
N PHE A 77 -14.28 6.26 2.50
CA PHE A 77 -13.89 7.05 1.35
C PHE A 77 -13.23 6.15 0.31
N ASP A 78 -13.63 6.32 -0.95
CA ASP A 78 -12.94 5.75 -2.12
C ASP A 78 -12.33 6.90 -2.93
N PHE A 79 -11.03 7.10 -2.77
CA PHE A 79 -10.30 8.18 -3.43
C PHE A 79 -10.06 7.93 -4.93
N LEU A 80 -10.18 6.69 -5.40
CA LEU A 80 -9.99 6.35 -6.81
C LEU A 80 -11.25 6.69 -7.60
N ASN A 81 -12.40 6.26 -7.08
CA ASN A 81 -13.69 6.50 -7.70
C ASN A 81 -14.28 7.88 -7.35
N GLN A 82 -13.65 8.60 -6.41
CA GLN A 82 -14.18 9.86 -5.86
C GLN A 82 -15.59 9.64 -5.31
N GLU A 83 -15.72 8.61 -4.49
CA GLU A 83 -16.97 8.25 -3.84
C GLU A 83 -16.78 8.28 -2.33
N TYR A 84 -17.89 8.44 -1.63
CA TYR A 84 -17.93 8.27 -0.18
C TYR A 84 -19.21 7.54 0.22
N ALA A 85 -19.16 6.86 1.35
CA ALA A 85 -20.29 6.28 2.04
C ALA A 85 -20.32 6.79 3.48
N GLY A 86 -21.44 7.34 3.93
CA GLY A 86 -21.58 7.90 5.27
C GLY A 86 -23.03 8.24 5.61
N PRO A 87 -23.28 8.99 6.71
CA PRO A 87 -24.64 9.34 7.13
C PRO A 87 -25.44 10.08 6.07
N GLU A 88 -24.79 10.95 5.31
CA GLU A 88 -25.44 11.78 4.29
C GLU A 88 -25.79 10.97 3.03
N SER A 89 -25.23 9.76 2.86
CA SER A 89 -25.51 8.81 1.79
C SER A 89 -26.23 7.55 2.25
N GLN A 90 -26.62 7.49 3.53
CA GLN A 90 -27.19 6.31 4.18
C GLN A 90 -26.30 5.06 4.04
N GLY A 91 -24.97 5.26 4.04
CA GLY A 91 -23.98 4.19 3.92
C GLY A 91 -23.78 3.64 2.51
N ILE A 92 -24.43 4.22 1.49
CA ILE A 92 -24.24 3.83 0.08
C ILE A 92 -23.11 4.67 -0.50
N PHE A 93 -22.25 4.07 -1.32
CA PHE A 93 -21.28 4.85 -2.07
C PHE A 93 -21.97 5.77 -3.06
N MET A 94 -21.66 7.06 -2.98
CA MET A 94 -22.10 8.04 -3.94
C MET A 94 -20.94 8.97 -4.32
N PRO A 95 -20.92 9.48 -5.57
CA PRO A 95 -19.93 10.44 -6.00
C PRO A 95 -19.92 11.68 -5.08
N VAL A 96 -18.75 12.10 -4.61
CA VAL A 96 -18.63 13.30 -3.75
C VAL A 96 -19.16 14.57 -4.44
N GLY A 97 -19.13 14.62 -5.77
CA GLY A 97 -19.71 15.74 -6.53
C GLY A 97 -21.20 15.95 -6.30
N LEU A 98 -21.93 14.90 -5.88
CA LEU A 98 -23.36 14.99 -5.57
C LEU A 98 -23.65 15.58 -4.18
N LEU A 99 -22.65 15.65 -3.30
CA LEU A 99 -22.78 16.33 -2.00
C LEU A 99 -22.85 17.86 -2.15
N GLY A 100 -22.36 18.38 -3.28
CA GLY A 100 -22.23 19.82 -3.53
C GLY A 100 -21.16 20.50 -2.67
N GLY A 101 -21.07 21.83 -2.81
CA GLY A 101 -20.14 22.66 -2.05
C GLY A 101 -18.66 22.34 -2.30
N ASP A 102 -17.89 22.22 -1.22
CA ASP A 102 -16.44 22.00 -1.21
C ASP A 102 -16.06 20.53 -0.93
N ALA A 103 -17.03 19.59 -0.99
CA ALA A 103 -16.81 18.19 -0.67
C ALA A 103 -15.71 17.51 -1.52
N PRO A 104 -15.61 17.74 -2.85
CA PRO A 104 -14.52 17.18 -3.65
C PRO A 104 -13.13 17.68 -3.21
N GLN A 105 -13.00 18.98 -2.91
CA GLN A 105 -11.75 19.55 -2.39
C GLN A 105 -11.40 18.95 -1.03
N LYS A 106 -12.36 18.80 -0.12
CA LYS A 106 -12.15 18.15 1.18
C LYS A 106 -11.65 16.72 1.03
N LEU A 107 -12.24 15.94 0.12
CA LEU A 107 -11.80 14.57 -0.14
C LEU A 107 -10.33 14.53 -0.61
N GLN A 108 -9.95 15.44 -1.50
CA GLN A 108 -8.58 15.57 -1.97
C GLN A 108 -7.62 15.97 -0.84
N THR A 109 -8.02 16.90 0.03
CA THR A 109 -7.23 17.30 1.21
C THR A 109 -7.02 16.14 2.18
N ILE A 110 -8.06 15.35 2.46
CA ILE A 110 -7.96 14.15 3.31
C ILE A 110 -6.97 13.16 2.72
N ARG A 111 -7.06 12.87 1.41
CA ARG A 111 -6.13 11.97 0.71
C ARG A 111 -4.69 12.45 0.81
N GLN A 112 -4.46 13.75 0.62
CA GLN A 112 -3.12 14.35 0.73
C GLN A 112 -2.57 14.22 2.14
N ALA A 113 -3.34 14.60 3.16
CA ALA A 113 -2.92 14.49 4.55
C ALA A 113 -2.58 13.03 4.95
N LEU A 114 -3.37 12.06 4.50
CA LEU A 114 -3.09 10.64 4.72
C LEU A 114 -1.79 10.19 4.06
N ASN A 115 -1.58 10.54 2.79
CA ASN A 115 -0.36 10.19 2.07
C ASN A 115 0.89 10.88 2.64
N ASP A 116 0.78 12.12 3.10
CA ASP A 116 1.90 12.84 3.73
C ASP A 116 2.30 12.19 5.06
N LYS A 117 1.32 11.77 5.87
CA LYS A 117 1.55 11.05 7.13
C LYS A 117 2.13 9.64 6.92
N LEU A 118 1.84 8.99 5.80
CA LEU A 118 2.48 7.72 5.45
C LEU A 118 3.99 7.86 5.21
N LEU A 119 4.42 8.97 4.61
CA LEU A 119 5.82 9.23 4.30
C LEU A 119 6.59 9.86 5.46
N HIS A 120 5.89 10.58 6.33
CA HIS A 120 6.42 11.26 7.51
C HIS A 120 5.61 10.90 8.77
N PRO A 121 5.65 9.63 9.22
CA PRO A 121 5.00 9.25 10.47
C PRO A 121 5.61 10.07 11.61
N PRO A 122 4.82 10.54 12.59
CA PRO A 122 5.37 11.19 13.77
C PRO A 122 6.37 10.24 14.44
N GLU A 123 7.53 10.76 14.83
CA GLU A 123 8.49 9.99 15.63
C GLU A 123 7.78 9.58 16.94
N THR A 124 7.56 8.28 17.10
CA THR A 124 6.95 7.68 18.29
C THR A 124 7.96 7.57 19.42
#